data_AF-A0A1M6U8N3-F1
#
_entry.id   AF-A0A1M6U8N3-F1
#
_cell.length_a   1.000
_cell.length_b   1.000
_cell.length_c   1.000
_cell.angle_alpha   90.00
_cell.angle_beta   90.00
_cell.angle_gamma   90.00
#
_symmetry.space_group_name_H-M   'P 1'
#
loop_
_entity.id
_entity.type
_entity.pdbx_description
1 polymer ?
#
loop_
_entity_poly.entity_id
_entity_poly.type
_entity_poly.pdbx_seq_one_letter_code
_entity_poly.pdbx_strand_id
1 'polypeptide(L)'
;MNKRRIVIGGLMGILLAIGGAVMLLNGGVSPAGQQITETTVASRNEDTSKINKLPQPIEEKKVVRQAVKPIQDVFVYSFEGEKVFIVAGSVTVDKKAHKWQVRIKNVNSQGESYGEQVVSFKQDGAQILTKNADGQWRDIDEMDRSLFKKVIDISGAF
;
A
#
# COMPACT_ATOMS: atom_id res chain seq x y z
N MET A 1 6.48 -35.60 42.69
CA MET A 1 6.40 -36.19 41.34
C MET A 1 5.31 -35.46 40.55
N ASN A 2 5.67 -34.40 39.81
CA ASN A 2 4.70 -33.58 39.08
C ASN A 2 4.90 -33.69 37.56
N LYS A 3 3.81 -34.03 36.90
CA LYS A 3 3.68 -34.52 35.51
C LYS A 3 3.96 -33.40 34.51
N ARG A 4 4.88 -33.61 33.58
CA ARG A 4 5.06 -32.78 32.38
C ARG A 4 4.22 -33.36 31.24
N ARG A 5 3.33 -32.53 30.67
CA ARG A 5 2.60 -32.81 29.43
C ARG A 5 3.44 -32.28 28.26
N ILE A 6 3.69 -33.10 27.25
CA ILE A 6 4.23 -32.68 25.95
C ILE A 6 3.24 -33.14 24.88
N VAL A 7 2.68 -32.16 24.16
CA VAL A 7 1.86 -32.32 22.96
C VAL A 7 2.71 -31.82 21.82
N ILE A 8 3.20 -32.70 20.92
CA ILE A 8 3.90 -32.32 19.70
C ILE A 8 3.62 -33.35 18.60
N GLY A 9 3.28 -32.85 17.41
CA GLY A 9 3.46 -33.53 16.11
C GLY A 9 2.13 -33.90 15.46
N GLY A 10 1.76 -33.43 14.27
CA GLY A 10 2.46 -32.61 13.28
C GLY A 10 1.70 -32.77 11.97
N LEU A 11 1.17 -31.66 11.42
CA LEU A 11 0.54 -31.63 10.10
C LEU A 11 1.63 -31.46 9.05
N MET A 12 1.81 -32.45 8.18
CA MET A 12 2.68 -32.36 7.00
C MET A 12 1.98 -33.10 5.86
N GLY A 13 1.60 -32.35 4.83
CA GLY A 13 0.92 -32.86 3.65
C GLY A 13 1.02 -31.87 2.50
N ILE A 14 2.18 -31.82 1.86
CA ILE A 14 2.43 -31.14 0.59
C ILE A 14 2.14 -32.14 -0.53
N LEU A 15 1.29 -31.77 -1.49
CA LEU A 15 1.17 -32.45 -2.77
C LEU A 15 1.16 -31.40 -3.89
N LEU A 16 2.34 -31.23 -4.50
CA LEU A 16 2.57 -30.56 -5.78
C LEU A 16 2.26 -31.57 -6.90
N ALA A 17 1.30 -31.26 -7.75
CA ALA A 17 1.05 -31.99 -8.99
C ALA A 17 1.67 -31.24 -10.17
N ILE A 18 2.53 -31.96 -10.89
CA ILE A 18 3.28 -31.58 -12.08
C ILE A 18 2.45 -31.91 -13.32
N GLY A 19 2.55 -31.07 -14.36
CA GLY A 19 2.26 -31.41 -15.76
C GLY A 19 1.96 -30.15 -16.58
N GLY A 20 2.58 -29.84 -17.72
CA GLY A 20 3.53 -30.53 -18.60
C GLY A 20 3.30 -30.09 -20.06
N ALA A 21 4.39 -29.91 -20.82
CA ALA A 21 4.53 -29.69 -22.29
C ALA A 21 4.12 -28.29 -22.85
N VAL A 22 5.03 -27.43 -23.35
CA VAL A 22 5.98 -27.47 -24.50
C VAL A 22 5.27 -27.34 -25.86
N MET A 23 5.53 -26.24 -26.59
CA MET A 23 5.93 -26.24 -28.02
C MET A 23 6.65 -24.93 -28.38
N LEU A 24 7.87 -25.09 -28.90
CA LEU A 24 8.72 -24.12 -29.60
C LEU A 24 8.26 -23.97 -31.06
N LEU A 25 8.49 -22.81 -31.69
CA LEU A 25 8.91 -22.64 -33.10
C LEU A 25 9.15 -21.14 -33.36
N ASN A 26 10.38 -20.64 -33.27
CA ASN A 26 11.41 -20.53 -34.32
C ASN A 26 11.07 -19.57 -35.48
N GLY A 27 11.93 -18.55 -35.67
CA GLY A 27 12.30 -18.08 -37.02
C GLY A 27 12.14 -16.59 -37.33
N GLY A 28 13.23 -15.83 -37.21
CA GLY A 28 13.82 -15.24 -38.43
C GLY A 28 13.65 -13.74 -38.72
N VAL A 29 14.71 -12.99 -38.39
CA VAL A 29 15.45 -11.97 -39.17
C VAL A 29 14.78 -10.65 -39.67
N SER A 30 15.48 -9.56 -39.36
CA SER A 30 15.28 -8.11 -39.59
C SER A 30 15.52 -7.63 -41.06
N PRO A 31 15.78 -6.34 -41.37
CA PRO A 31 14.96 -5.11 -41.32
C PRO A 31 14.95 -4.33 -42.67
N ALA A 32 14.36 -3.12 -42.66
CA ALA A 32 14.62 -1.95 -43.53
C ALA A 32 13.96 -1.88 -44.94
N GLY A 33 13.49 -0.66 -45.26
CA GLY A 33 13.08 -0.27 -46.60
C GLY A 33 12.02 0.84 -46.62
N GLN A 34 12.43 2.09 -46.39
CA GLN A 34 11.69 3.25 -46.89
C GLN A 34 11.70 3.22 -48.43
N GLN A 35 10.63 3.69 -49.09
CA GLN A 35 10.68 4.75 -50.12
C GLN A 35 9.33 4.88 -50.84
N ILE A 36 8.86 6.12 -50.94
CA ILE A 36 7.66 6.60 -51.64
C ILE A 36 8.03 6.83 -53.10
N THR A 37 7.25 6.38 -54.10
CA THR A 37 7.06 7.08 -55.39
C THR A 37 5.80 6.57 -56.11
N GLU A 38 5.09 7.52 -56.70
CA GLU A 38 3.74 7.48 -57.25
C GLU A 38 3.61 6.67 -58.55
N THR A 39 2.40 6.15 -58.85
CA THR A 39 1.97 6.01 -60.25
C THR A 39 0.47 6.30 -60.38
N THR A 40 0.18 7.06 -61.43
CA THR A 40 -0.96 7.91 -61.71
C THR A 40 -2.10 7.19 -62.45
N VAL A 41 -3.34 7.49 -62.05
CA VAL A 41 -4.63 7.53 -62.79
C VAL A 41 -5.16 6.28 -63.50
N ALA A 42 -6.34 5.85 -63.04
CA ALA A 42 -7.51 5.67 -63.91
C ALA A 42 -8.78 6.07 -63.14
N SER A 43 -9.44 7.13 -63.62
CA SER A 43 -10.75 7.57 -63.14
C SER A 43 -11.81 6.57 -63.60
N ARG A 44 -12.59 6.02 -62.67
CA ARG A 44 -13.89 5.40 -62.98
C ARG A 44 -14.91 5.92 -61.99
N ASN A 45 -15.85 6.68 -62.53
CA ASN A 45 -16.99 7.25 -61.83
C ASN A 45 -17.98 6.17 -61.36
N GLU A 46 -18.60 6.49 -60.22
CA GLU A 46 -19.91 6.05 -59.75
C GLU A 46 -20.05 4.59 -59.28
N ASP A 47 -20.10 4.39 -57.96
CA ASP A 47 -21.37 3.97 -57.32
C ASP A 47 -21.33 4.24 -55.81
N THR A 48 -22.41 4.85 -55.32
CA THR A 48 -22.67 5.21 -53.93
C THR A 48 -22.98 3.98 -53.10
N SER A 49 -22.08 3.59 -52.19
CA SER A 49 -22.44 2.67 -51.11
C SER A 49 -21.57 2.88 -49.87
N LYS A 50 -22.19 3.54 -48.88
CA LYS A 50 -21.86 3.57 -47.45
C LYS A 50 -20.37 3.73 -47.12
N ILE A 51 -19.93 4.99 -47.04
CA ILE A 51 -18.73 5.35 -46.30
C ILE A 51 -18.93 4.87 -44.86
N ASN A 52 -18.24 3.79 -44.50
CA ASN A 52 -17.96 3.47 -43.11
C ASN A 52 -17.33 4.73 -42.51
N LYS A 53 -18.08 5.47 -41.68
CA LYS A 53 -17.51 6.49 -40.82
C LYS A 53 -16.42 5.79 -40.02
N LEU A 54 -15.16 6.13 -40.27
CA LEU A 54 -14.10 5.78 -39.33
C LEU A 54 -14.54 6.27 -37.95
N PRO A 55 -14.36 5.47 -36.88
CA PRO A 55 -14.62 5.94 -35.53
C PRO A 55 -13.83 7.24 -35.34
N GLN A 56 -14.51 8.31 -34.96
CA GLN A 56 -13.84 9.55 -34.56
C GLN A 56 -12.85 9.18 -33.45
N PRO A 57 -11.61 9.73 -33.47
CA PRO A 57 -10.71 9.57 -32.33
C PRO A 57 -11.46 10.08 -31.10
N ILE A 58 -11.72 9.17 -30.16
CA ILE A 58 -12.29 9.54 -28.87
C ILE A 58 -11.25 10.48 -28.27
N GLU A 59 -11.57 11.77 -28.18
CA GLU A 59 -10.75 12.70 -27.40
C GLU A 59 -10.68 12.13 -25.99
N GLU A 60 -9.52 11.60 -25.63
CA GLU A 60 -9.21 11.18 -24.28
C GLU A 60 -9.38 12.41 -23.39
N LYS A 61 -10.52 12.47 -22.72
CA LYS A 61 -10.82 13.48 -21.71
C LYS A 61 -9.73 13.35 -20.65
N LYS A 62 -8.72 14.20 -20.76
CA LYS A 62 -7.54 14.23 -19.90
C LYS A 62 -8.04 14.29 -18.46
N VAL A 63 -8.02 13.15 -17.78
CA VAL A 63 -8.45 13.05 -16.38
C VAL A 63 -7.48 13.95 -15.63
N VAL A 64 -7.95 15.13 -15.24
CA VAL A 64 -7.22 16.05 -14.37
C VAL A 64 -7.00 15.27 -13.07
N ARG A 65 -5.81 14.70 -12.91
CA ARG A 65 -5.40 14.09 -11.66
C ARG A 65 -5.51 15.21 -10.62
N GLN A 66 -6.48 15.10 -9.73
CA GLN A 66 -6.60 16.03 -8.61
C GLN A 66 -5.26 16.05 -7.90
N ALA A 67 -4.71 17.24 -7.69
CA ALA A 67 -3.48 17.41 -6.94
C ALA A 67 -3.70 16.83 -5.54
N VAL A 68 -3.10 15.67 -5.28
CA VAL A 68 -3.14 15.03 -3.97
C VAL A 68 -2.39 15.96 -3.02
N LYS A 69 -3.09 16.53 -2.03
CA LYS A 69 -2.43 17.31 -0.98
C LYS A 69 -1.37 16.40 -0.33
N PRO A 70 -0.14 16.88 -0.09
CA PRO A 70 0.86 16.08 0.59
C PRO A 70 0.32 15.68 1.97
N ILE A 71 0.33 14.38 2.25
CA ILE A 71 -0.09 13.85 3.55
C ILE A 71 1.00 14.27 4.54
N GLN A 72 0.62 15.02 5.57
CA GLN A 72 1.54 15.55 6.58
C GLN A 72 1.55 14.67 7.82
N ASP A 73 2.69 14.64 8.50
CA ASP A 73 2.81 13.99 9.80
C ASP A 73 2.02 14.76 10.86
N VAL A 74 1.41 14.04 11.78
CA VAL A 74 0.51 14.60 12.79
C VAL A 74 1.27 14.79 14.09
N PHE A 75 1.33 16.03 14.58
CA PHE A 75 1.91 16.32 15.90
C PHE A 75 1.08 15.68 17.01
N VAL A 76 1.76 15.00 17.93
CA VAL A 76 1.14 14.31 19.07
C VAL A 76 1.40 15.08 20.35
N TYR A 77 2.68 15.23 20.70
CA TYR A 77 3.11 15.72 22.00
C TYR A 77 4.54 16.26 21.93
N SER A 78 4.92 17.10 22.89
CA SER A 78 6.28 17.58 23.06
C SER A 78 6.71 17.55 24.53
N PHE A 79 7.93 17.09 24.80
CA PHE A 79 8.52 17.02 26.12
C PHE A 79 9.98 17.46 26.06
N GLU A 80 10.39 18.39 26.92
CA GLU A 80 11.78 18.86 27.03
C GLU A 80 12.43 19.28 25.68
N GLY A 81 11.62 19.77 24.74
CA GLY A 81 12.07 20.17 23.41
C GLY A 81 12.08 19.05 22.37
N GLU A 82 11.85 17.79 22.77
CA GLU A 82 11.55 16.69 21.85
C GLU A 82 10.09 16.74 21.42
N LYS A 83 9.83 16.40 20.15
CA LYS A 83 8.50 16.37 19.54
C LYS A 83 8.23 15.00 18.95
N VAL A 84 7.06 14.45 19.26
CA VAL A 84 6.59 13.18 18.72
C VAL A 84 5.54 13.44 17.65
N PHE A 85 5.71 12.81 16.49
CA PHE A 85 4.77 12.87 15.38
C PHE A 85 4.33 11.48 14.97
N ILE A 86 3.07 11.34 14.57
CA ILE A 86 2.56 10.17 13.84
C ILE A 86 2.89 10.36 12.36
N VAL A 87 3.50 9.35 11.76
CA VAL A 87 3.83 9.35 10.33
C VAL A 87 2.53 9.30 9.51
N ALA A 88 2.45 10.19 8.53
CA ALA A 88 1.42 10.27 7.52
C ALA A 88 0.99 8.90 6.98
N GLY A 89 -0.29 8.54 7.13
CA GLY A 89 -0.85 7.30 6.58
C GLY A 89 -0.36 6.01 7.24
N SER A 90 0.36 6.07 8.36
CA SER A 90 0.90 4.89 9.04
C SER A 90 -0.08 4.20 9.99
N VAL A 91 -1.19 4.85 10.34
CA VAL A 91 -2.19 4.31 11.27
C VAL A 91 -2.96 3.18 10.60
N THR A 92 -2.87 1.98 11.17
CA THR A 92 -3.65 0.81 10.78
C THR A 92 -4.53 0.37 11.95
N VAL A 93 -5.72 -0.16 11.63
CA VAL A 93 -6.69 -0.60 12.63
C VAL A 93 -7.26 -1.96 12.26
N ASP A 94 -7.30 -2.86 13.24
CA ASP A 94 -8.11 -4.06 13.24
C ASP A 94 -9.30 -3.84 14.19
N LYS A 95 -10.44 -3.48 13.61
CA LYS A 95 -11.67 -3.20 14.36
C LYS A 95 -12.23 -4.43 15.06
N LYS A 96 -11.95 -5.63 14.55
CA LYS A 96 -12.46 -6.87 15.15
C LYS A 96 -11.64 -7.26 16.39
N ALA A 97 -10.34 -7.02 16.33
CA ALA A 97 -9.43 -7.34 17.43
C ALA A 97 -9.22 -6.18 18.41
N HIS A 98 -9.86 -5.01 18.20
CA HIS A 98 -9.58 -3.75 18.90
C HIS A 98 -8.08 -3.49 19.00
N LYS A 99 -7.40 -3.50 17.85
CA LYS A 99 -5.96 -3.27 17.75
C LYS A 99 -5.67 -2.12 16.80
N TRP A 100 -4.70 -1.31 17.18
CA TRP A 100 -4.19 -0.23 16.36
C TRP A 100 -2.67 -0.35 16.27
N GLN A 101 -2.11 0.06 15.14
CA GLN A 101 -0.68 0.14 14.96
C GLN A 101 -0.37 1.45 14.25
N VAL A 102 0.72 2.10 14.66
CA VAL A 102 1.12 3.41 14.16
C VAL A 102 2.64 3.47 14.07
N ARG A 103 3.14 4.24 13.10
CA ARG A 103 4.55 4.64 13.10
C ARG A 103 4.68 6.04 13.66
N ILE A 104 5.59 6.19 14.61
CA ILE A 104 5.93 7.48 15.19
C ILE A 104 7.35 7.86 14.77
N LYS A 105 7.60 9.17 14.67
CA LYS A 105 8.94 9.74 14.56
C LYS A 105 9.15 10.74 15.69
N ASN A 106 10.34 10.70 16.28
CA ASN A 106 10.73 11.64 17.33
C ASN A 106 11.74 12.62 16.75
N VAL A 107 11.53 13.91 17.03
CA VAL A 107 12.38 15.01 16.57
C VAL A 107 12.93 15.74 17.80
N ASN A 108 14.24 15.90 17.91
CA ASN A 108 14.86 16.59 19.03
C ASN A 108 14.72 18.13 18.93
N SER A 109 15.22 18.82 19.95
CA SER A 109 15.18 20.29 20.01
C SER A 109 15.95 20.99 18.88
N GLN A 110 16.89 20.29 18.24
CA GLN A 110 17.71 20.73 17.12
C GLN A 110 17.04 20.45 15.75
N GLY A 111 15.90 19.74 15.74
CA GLY A 111 15.18 19.38 14.52
C GLY A 111 15.62 18.05 13.88
N GLU A 112 16.47 17.27 14.54
CA GLU A 112 16.96 15.99 14.04
C GLU A 112 15.99 14.85 14.40
N SER A 113 15.79 13.93 13.46
CA SER A 113 14.87 12.79 13.62
C SER A 113 15.61 11.52 14.06
N TYR A 114 15.12 10.85 15.10
CA TYR A 114 15.69 9.60 15.63
C TYR A 114 15.25 8.33 14.86
N GLY A 115 14.53 8.50 13.74
CA GLY A 115 13.98 7.40 12.94
C GLY A 115 12.53 7.04 13.30
N GLU A 116 11.94 6.16 12.51
CA GLU A 116 10.57 5.69 12.70
C GLU A 116 10.52 4.51 13.68
N GLN A 117 9.56 4.54 14.60
CA GLN A 117 9.28 3.46 15.54
C GLN A 117 7.85 2.99 15.39
N VAL A 118 7.64 1.67 15.48
CA VAL A 118 6.31 1.07 15.43
C VAL A 118 5.77 0.93 16.84
N VAL A 119 4.60 1.52 17.09
CA VAL A 119 3.85 1.40 18.34
C VAL A 119 2.53 0.69 18.05
N SER A 120 2.17 -0.27 18.87
CA SER A 120 0.92 -1.01 18.77
C SER A 120 0.09 -0.83 20.03
N PHE A 121 -1.21 -0.65 19.86
CA PHE A 121 -2.20 -0.57 20.92
C PHE A 121 -3.18 -1.72 20.80
N LYS A 122 -3.68 -2.20 21.95
CA LYS A 122 -4.84 -3.10 22.01
C LYS A 122 -5.73 -2.74 23.18
N GLN A 123 -7.02 -3.02 23.04
CA GLN A 123 -7.95 -2.98 24.15
C GLN A 123 -8.13 -4.37 24.74
N ASP A 124 -7.98 -4.49 26.05
CA ASP A 124 -8.15 -5.72 26.83
C ASP A 124 -9.19 -5.44 27.93
N GLY A 125 -10.45 -5.72 27.63
CA GLY A 125 -11.58 -5.29 28.46
C GLY A 125 -11.69 -3.77 28.56
N ALA A 126 -11.51 -3.23 29.77
CA ALA A 126 -11.53 -1.79 30.03
C ALA A 126 -10.14 -1.13 29.94
N GLN A 127 -9.07 -1.92 29.77
CA GLN A 127 -7.70 -1.43 29.76
C GLN A 127 -7.20 -1.26 28.33
N ILE A 128 -6.40 -0.23 28.11
CA ILE A 128 -5.65 -0.02 26.87
C ILE A 128 -4.20 -0.38 27.16
N LEU A 129 -3.66 -1.29 26.37
CA LEU A 129 -2.28 -1.76 26.45
C LEU A 129 -1.51 -1.25 25.25
N THR A 130 -0.23 -0.96 25.45
CA THR A 130 0.70 -0.53 24.40
C THR A 130 1.92 -1.45 24.35
N LYS A 131 2.51 -1.59 23.17
CA LYS A 131 3.85 -2.15 23.00
C LYS A 131 4.59 -1.42 21.87
N ASN A 132 5.91 -1.37 22.01
CA ASN A 132 6.80 -1.02 20.91
C ASN A 132 7.13 -2.28 20.09
N ALA A 133 7.79 -2.14 18.93
CA ALA A 133 8.07 -3.22 17.98
C ALA A 133 8.37 -4.59 18.62
N ASP A 134 9.36 -4.64 19.52
CA ASP A 134 9.82 -5.86 20.21
C ASP A 134 9.55 -5.85 21.71
N GLY A 135 8.71 -4.92 22.18
CA GLY A 135 8.39 -4.75 23.59
C GLY A 135 7.35 -5.74 24.10
N GLN A 136 7.27 -5.86 25.43
CA GLN A 136 6.14 -6.48 26.11
C GLN A 136 4.94 -5.54 26.12
N TRP A 137 3.74 -6.12 26.19
CA TRP A 137 2.54 -5.33 26.43
C TRP A 137 2.57 -4.74 27.85
N ARG A 138 2.37 -3.44 27.94
CA ARG A 138 2.29 -2.70 29.20
C ARG A 138 1.10 -1.77 29.20
N ASP A 139 0.70 -1.31 30.38
CA ASP A 139 -0.29 -0.24 30.50
C ASP A 139 0.24 1.06 29.87
N ILE A 140 -0.70 1.86 29.35
CA ILE A 140 -0.39 3.17 28.77
C ILE A 140 -0.07 4.21 29.84
N ASP A 141 1.03 4.92 29.64
CA ASP A 141 1.38 6.12 30.40
C ASP A 141 0.69 7.38 29.83
N GLU A 142 1.03 8.56 30.36
CA GLU A 142 0.43 9.84 29.93
C GLU A 142 0.78 10.19 28.47
N MET A 143 2.00 9.88 28.03
CA MET A 143 2.45 10.11 26.66
C MET A 143 1.71 9.14 25.71
N ASP A 144 1.64 7.87 26.05
CA ASP A 144 0.93 6.85 25.30
C ASP A 144 -0.56 7.16 25.18
N ARG A 145 -1.18 7.71 26.22
CA ARG A 145 -2.59 8.17 26.19
C ARG A 145 -2.80 9.26 25.14
N SER A 146 -1.88 10.22 25.08
CA SER A 146 -1.93 11.30 24.09
C SER A 146 -1.77 10.75 22.66
N LEU A 147 -0.83 9.83 22.48
CA LEU A 147 -0.61 9.13 21.23
C LEU A 147 -1.83 8.31 20.80
N PHE A 148 -2.37 7.50 21.71
CA PHE A 148 -3.54 6.67 21.46
C PHE A 148 -4.75 7.51 21.08
N LYS A 149 -5.01 8.61 21.78
CA LYS A 149 -6.10 9.53 21.44
C LYS A 149 -5.98 10.03 19.99
N LYS A 150 -4.78 10.43 19.57
CA LYS A 150 -4.53 10.84 18.18
C LYS A 150 -4.73 9.69 17.19
N VAL A 151 -4.33 8.47 17.54
CA VAL A 151 -4.55 7.29 16.71
C VAL A 151 -6.04 7.00 16.53
N ILE A 152 -6.85 7.14 17.58
CA ILE A 152 -8.32 7.01 17.50
C ILE A 152 -8.92 8.13 16.64
N ASP A 153 -8.49 9.38 16.86
CA ASP A 153 -8.95 10.53 16.07
C ASP A 153 -8.65 10.34 14.57
N ILE A 154 -7.48 9.81 14.22
CA ILE A 154 -7.07 9.54 12.83
C ILE A 154 -7.80 8.33 12.24
N SER A 155 -7.95 7.25 13.02
CA SER A 155 -8.55 6.01 12.52
C SER A 155 -10.08 6.04 12.48
N GLY A 156 -10.71 6.92 13.26
CA GLY A 156 -12.17 7.02 13.40
C GLY A 156 -12.80 5.77 14.00
N ALA A 157 -12.05 4.96 14.74
CA ALA A 157 -12.50 3.68 15.28
C ALA A 157 -12.02 3.48 16.71
N PHE A 158 -12.95 3.15 17.62
CA PHE A 158 -12.75 2.79 19.02
C PHE A 158 -13.39 1.42 19.27
#